data_AF-Q30RK3-F1
#
_entry.id   AF-Q30RK3-F1
#
_cell.length_a   1.000
_cell.length_b   1.000
_cell.length_c   1.000
_cell.angle_alpha   90.00
_cell.angle_beta   90.00
_cell.angle_gamma   90.00
#
_symmetry.space_group_name_H-M   'P 1'
#
loop_
_entity.id
_entity.type
_entity.pdbx_description
1 polymer ?
#
loop_
_entity_poly.entity_id
_entity_poly.type
_entity_poly.pdbx_seq_one_letter_code
_entity_poly.pdbx_strand_id
1 'polypeptide(L)'
;MKTLTLANIYELQGLKEEALEIYKEILKKDSSNSDAKIAIRRLSGMRKKFLNVNTQMKEYFVKMEEDIEFNEFERWLLKLWN
;
A
#
# COMPACT_ATOMS: atom_id res chain seq x y z
N MET A 1 -1.76 26.98 -1.74
CA MET A 1 -1.34 26.70 -0.35
C MET A 1 -1.53 25.21 -0.10
N LYS A 2 -0.47 24.48 0.30
CA LYS A 2 -0.59 23.06 0.65
C LYS A 2 -1.08 22.94 2.09
N THR A 3 -2.12 22.15 2.32
CA THR A 3 -2.79 22.00 3.63
C THR A 3 -2.86 20.54 4.04
N LEU A 4 -2.98 20.30 5.35
CA LEU A 4 -3.22 18.95 5.89
C LEU A 4 -4.46 18.31 5.26
N THR A 5 -5.54 19.08 5.07
CA THR A 5 -6.78 18.60 4.45
C THR A 5 -6.55 18.09 3.02
N LEU A 6 -5.76 18.81 2.21
CA LEU A 6 -5.46 18.40 0.84
C LEU A 6 -4.69 17.07 0.82
N ALA A 7 -3.68 16.94 1.69
CA ALA A 7 -2.91 15.71 1.83
C ALA A 7 -3.80 14.51 2.25
N ASN A 8 -4.70 14.73 3.21
CA ASN A 8 -5.65 13.72 3.67
C ASN A 8 -6.60 13.26 2.56
N ILE A 9 -7.12 14.18 1.74
CA ILE A 9 -8.01 13.83 0.62
C ILE A 9 -7.27 12.93 -0.37
N TYR A 10 -6.04 13.29 -0.74
CA TYR A 10 -5.25 12.52 -1.70
C TYR A 10 -4.92 11.13 -1.13
N GLU A 11 -4.59 11.05 0.15
CA GLU A 11 -4.36 9.78 0.83
C GLU A 11 -5.59 8.86 0.80
N LEU A 12 -6.78 9.41 1.08
CA LEU A 12 -8.05 8.66 1.04
C LEU A 12 -8.41 8.19 -0.38
N GLN A 13 -8.00 8.93 -1.41
CA GLN A 13 -8.18 8.55 -2.81
C GLN A 13 -7.18 7.49 -3.28
N GLY A 14 -6.22 7.09 -2.43
CA GLY A 14 -5.17 6.14 -2.78
C GLY A 14 -3.95 6.77 -3.46
N LEU A 15 -3.95 8.10 -3.66
CA LEU A 15 -2.84 8.90 -4.21
C LEU A 15 -1.77 9.13 -3.11
N LYS A 16 -1.18 8.02 -2.64
CA LYS A 16 -0.33 7.98 -1.45
C LYS A 16 1.01 8.68 -1.65
N GLU A 17 1.55 8.67 -2.86
CA GLU A 17 2.82 9.29 -3.19
C GLU A 17 2.68 10.81 -3.23
N GLU A 18 1.60 11.30 -3.85
CA GLU A 18 1.25 12.71 -3.92
C GLU A 18 0.91 13.26 -2.53
N ALA A 19 0.12 12.52 -1.74
CA ALA A 19 -0.17 12.87 -0.35
C ALA A 19 1.12 12.99 0.48
N LEU A 20 2.04 12.03 0.33
CA LEU A 20 3.32 12.02 1.04
C LEU A 20 4.16 13.26 0.74
N GLU A 21 4.19 13.72 -0.51
CA GLU A 21 4.96 14.92 -0.88
C GLU A 21 4.34 16.19 -0.28
N ILE A 22 3.01 16.26 -0.20
CA ILE A 22 2.30 17.36 0.47
C ILE A 22 2.65 17.38 1.97
N TYR A 23 2.64 16.23 2.66
CA TYR A 23 3.01 16.16 4.08
C TYR A 23 4.48 16.57 4.34
N LYS A 24 5.42 16.17 3.47
CA LYS A 24 6.82 16.62 3.57
C LYS A 24 6.94 18.13 3.45
N GLU A 25 6.20 18.75 2.54
CA GLU A 25 6.21 20.21 2.40
C GLU A 25 5.59 20.94 3.58
N ILE A 26 4.58 20.35 4.23
CA ILE A 26 4.03 20.87 5.49
C ILE A 26 5.12 20.85 6.56
N LEU A 27 5.87 19.76 6.71
CA LEU A 27 6.98 19.69 7.68
C LEU A 27 8.15 20.61 7.38
N LYS A 28 8.42 20.91 6.11
CA LYS A 28 9.44 21.92 5.74
C LYS A 28 9.06 23.32 6.24
N LYS A 29 7.77 23.63 6.35
CA LYS A 29 7.26 24.93 6.82
C LYS A 29 7.01 24.97 8.31
N ASP A 30 6.49 23.88 8.86
CA ASP A 30 6.23 23.67 10.28
C ASP A 30 6.77 22.30 10.69
N SER A 31 8.01 22.29 11.17
CA SER A 31 8.70 21.08 11.60
C SER A 31 8.11 20.48 12.89
N SER A 32 7.22 21.20 13.59
CA SER A 32 6.56 20.74 14.80
C SER A 32 5.26 19.99 14.53
N ASN A 33 4.71 20.09 13.31
CA ASN A 33 3.43 19.51 12.93
C ASN A 33 3.36 17.98 13.17
N SER A 34 2.62 17.57 14.19
CA SER A 34 2.50 16.16 14.59
C SER A 34 1.79 15.32 13.54
N ASP A 35 0.76 15.87 12.89
CA ASP A 35 -0.08 15.15 11.96
C ASP A 35 0.69 14.78 10.69
N ALA A 36 1.47 15.74 10.17
CA ALA A 36 2.34 15.50 9.03
C ALA A 36 3.45 14.48 9.36
N LYS A 37 4.02 14.47 10.57
CA LYS A 37 4.97 13.42 10.99
C LYS A 37 4.34 12.03 11.00
N ILE A 38 3.14 11.92 11.59
CA ILE A 38 2.41 10.64 11.67
C ILE A 38 2.08 10.13 10.26
N ALA A 39 1.57 11.02 9.41
CA ALA A 39 1.21 10.68 8.04
C ALA A 39 2.42 10.25 7.21
N ILE A 40 3.55 10.97 7.31
CA ILE A 40 4.79 10.55 6.63
C ILE A 40 5.23 9.18 7.13
N ARG A 41 5.27 8.91 8.45
CA ARG A 41 5.64 7.59 8.96
C ARG A 41 4.75 6.47 8.41
N ARG A 42 3.45 6.75 8.26
CA ARG A 42 2.47 5.81 7.69
C ARG A 42 2.67 5.60 6.19
N LEU A 43 2.95 6.66 5.44
CA LEU A 43 3.01 6.65 3.97
C LEU A 43 4.40 6.38 3.39
N SER A 44 5.49 6.76 4.07
CA SER A 44 6.88 6.56 3.64
C SER A 44 7.33 5.10 3.71
N GLY A 45 6.44 4.23 4.16
CA GLY A 45 6.67 2.81 4.11
C GLY A 45 7.45 2.26 5.30
N MET A 46 6.75 2.08 6.42
CA MET A 46 6.48 0.67 6.72
C MET A 46 5.63 0.15 5.56
N ARG A 47 6.27 -0.21 4.43
CA ARG A 47 5.60 -1.07 3.46
C ARG A 47 5.10 -2.21 4.32
N LYS A 48 3.82 -2.57 4.24
CA LYS A 48 3.37 -3.87 4.75
C LYS A 48 4.28 -4.87 4.05
N LYS A 49 5.40 -5.24 4.68
CA LYS A 49 6.03 -6.52 4.43
C LYS A 49 4.94 -7.45 4.87
N PHE A 50 4.16 -7.91 3.91
CA PHE A 50 3.26 -9.01 4.13
C PHE A 50 4.20 -10.16 4.51
N LEU A 51 4.27 -10.42 5.82
CA LEU A 51 5.04 -11.53 6.34
C LEU A 51 4.27 -12.79 5.93
N ASN A 52 5.00 -13.84 5.57
CA ASN A 52 4.43 -15.12 5.14
C ASN A 52 3.67 -15.07 3.80
N VAL A 53 4.04 -14.16 2.89
CA VAL A 53 3.56 -14.26 1.49
C VAL A 53 4.12 -15.51 0.85
N ASN A 54 3.23 -16.33 0.30
CA ASN A 54 3.63 -17.43 -0.56
C ASN A 54 4.09 -16.86 -1.93
N THR A 55 5.39 -16.60 -2.05
CA THR A 55 6.00 -16.03 -3.25
C THR A 55 5.89 -16.96 -4.46
N GLN A 56 5.95 -18.28 -4.24
CA GLN A 56 5.77 -19.27 -5.29
C GLN A 56 4.37 -19.15 -5.93
N MET A 57 3.33 -19.06 -5.12
CA MET A 57 1.96 -18.94 -5.62
C MET A 57 1.66 -17.56 -6.20
N LYS A 58 2.31 -16.51 -5.70
CA LYS A 58 2.31 -15.20 -6.35
C LYS A 58 2.91 -15.29 -7.76
N GLU A 59 4.05 -15.95 -7.93
CA GLU A 59 4.67 -16.11 -9.24
C GLU A 59 3.84 -16.97 -10.18
N TYR A 60 3.22 -18.04 -9.66
CA TYR A 60 2.30 -18.88 -10.42
C TYR A 60 1.11 -18.08 -10.95
N PHE A 61 0.46 -17.27 -10.10
CA PHE A 61 -0.63 -16.39 -10.50
C PHE A 61 -0.26 -15.41 -11.63
N VAL A 62 0.99 -14.93 -11.65
CA VAL A 62 1.45 -13.98 -12.68
C VAL A 62 1.73 -14.67 -14.02
N LYS A 63 2.04 -15.96 -14.00
CA LYS A 63 2.48 -16.73 -15.19
C LYS A 63 1.41 -17.62 -15.79
N MET A 64 0.33 -17.91 -15.06
CA MET A 64 -0.74 -18.79 -15.55
C MET A 64 -1.45 -18.17 -16.76
N GLU A 65 -1.74 -19.00 -17.75
CA GLU A 65 -2.38 -18.62 -19.00
C GLU A 65 -3.52 -19.59 -19.38
N GLU A 66 -3.55 -20.81 -18.82
CA GLU A 66 -4.55 -21.82 -19.15
C GLU A 66 -5.64 -21.98 -18.08
N ASP A 67 -6.88 -22.23 -18.50
CA ASP A 67 -8.05 -22.46 -17.63
C ASP A 67 -7.79 -23.51 -16.53
N ILE A 68 -6.97 -24.53 -16.81
CA ILE A 68 -6.59 -25.56 -15.85
C ILE A 68 -5.76 -24.96 -14.70
N GLU A 69 -4.82 -24.07 -15.01
CA GLU A 69 -3.96 -23.41 -14.02
C GLU A 69 -4.76 -22.47 -13.11
N PHE A 70 -5.75 -21.77 -13.65
CA PHE A 70 -6.68 -20.97 -12.85
C PHE A 70 -7.46 -21.84 -11.84
N ASN A 71 -7.97 -22.99 -12.28
CA ASN A 71 -8.68 -23.93 -11.41
C ASN A 71 -7.76 -24.50 -10.32
N GLU A 72 -6.50 -24.79 -10.62
CA GLU A 72 -5.51 -25.23 -9.63
C GLU A 72 -5.18 -24.14 -8.61
N PHE A 73 -5.02 -22.90 -9.07
CA PHE A 73 -4.82 -21.75 -8.20
C PHE A 73 -6.00 -21.54 -7.24
N GLU A 74 -7.23 -21.62 -7.75
CA GLU A 74 -8.45 -21.49 -6.95
C GLU A 74 -8.55 -22.61 -5.89
N ARG A 75 -8.27 -23.86 -6.26
CA ARG A 75 -8.22 -24.98 -5.31
C ARG A 75 -7.19 -24.74 -4.20
N TRP A 76 -6.03 -24.17 -4.53
CA TRP A 76 -5.02 -23.81 -3.53
C TRP A 76 -5.51 -22.72 -2.58
N LEU A 77 -6.19 -21.67 -3.09
CA LEU A 77 -6.77 -20.61 -2.26
C LEU A 77 -7.81 -21.17 -1.28
N LEU A 78 -8.67 -22.09 -1.73
CA LEU A 78 -9.72 -22.70 -0.91
C LEU A 78 -9.14 -23.61 0.20
N LYS A 79 -8.02 -24.29 -0.05
CA LYS A 79 -7.34 -25.12 0.96
C LYS A 79 -6.76 -24.31 2.12
N LEU A 80 -6.50 -23.01 1.94
CA LEU A 80 -5.99 -22.13 2.99
C LEU A 80 -7.07 -21.71 4.02
N TRP A 81 -8.36 -21.96 3.75
CA TRP A 81 -9.47 -21.54 4.61
C TRP A 81 -10.05 -22.67 5.48
N ASN A 82 -9.45 -23.86 5.47
CA ASN A 82 -9.81 -24.99 6.35
C ASN A 82 -8.73 -25.30 7.38
#